data_AF-A0A0F9QXQ8-F1
#
_entry.id   AF-A0A0F9QXQ8-F1
#
_cell.length_a   1.000
_cell.length_b   1.000
_cell.length_c   1.000
_cell.angle_alpha   90.00
_cell.angle_beta   90.00
_cell.angle_gamma   90.00
#
_symmetry.space_group_name_H-M   'P 1'
#
loop_
_entity.id
_entity.type
_entity.pdbx_description
1 polymer ?
#
loop_
_entity_poly.entity_id
_entity_poly.type
_entity_poly.pdbx_seq_one_letter_code
_entity_poly.pdbx_strand_id
1 'polypeptide(L)'
;MTRRYLTPKRKAELWQQQSGGCAHCRAPLVLAHADHKNPLWCTGTNDADNWQLLCIPCHGAKTKREAAARAKAKRLERRRWEALKKPKGRKMQSRGFDTRLRKRMDGRVEVRG
;
A
#
# COMPACT_ATOMS: atom_id res chain seq x y z
N MET A 1 0.89 7.82 10.36
CA MET A 1 -0.09 7.59 11.45
C MET A 1 -0.29 6.11 11.68
N THR A 2 -0.28 5.67 12.94
CA THR A 2 -0.72 4.32 13.35
C THR A 2 -2.25 4.28 13.49
N ARG A 3 -2.85 3.11 13.21
CA ARG A 3 -4.30 2.89 13.41
C ARG A 3 -4.57 2.83 14.92
N ARG A 4 -5.57 3.59 15.39
CA ARG A 4 -6.07 3.50 16.77
C ARG A 4 -7.40 2.75 16.80
N TYR A 5 -7.64 2.02 17.88
CA TYR A 5 -8.93 1.39 18.13
C TYR A 5 -9.84 2.35 18.90
N LEU A 6 -11.14 2.24 18.66
CA LEU A 6 -12.13 3.00 19.40
C LEU A 6 -12.30 2.43 20.80
N THR A 7 -12.41 3.31 21.80
CA THR A 7 -12.84 2.90 23.14
C THR A 7 -14.32 2.47 23.12
N PRO A 8 -14.75 1.58 24.02
CA PRO A 8 -16.16 1.19 24.13
C PRO A 8 -17.10 2.39 24.32
N LYS A 9 -16.69 3.36 25.16
CA LYS A 9 -17.42 4.61 25.40
C LYS A 9 -17.66 5.37 24.09
N ARG A 10 -16.61 5.58 23.29
CA ARG A 10 -16.73 6.31 22.03
C ARG A 10 -17.57 5.55 21.00
N LYS A 11 -17.52 4.22 21.01
CA LYS A 11 -18.38 3.38 20.17
C LYS A 11 -19.86 3.56 20.53
N ALA A 12 -20.19 3.65 21.82
CA ALA A 12 -21.55 3.92 22.28
C ALA A 12 -22.03 5.34 21.93
N GLU A 13 -21.16 6.36 22.03
CA GLU A 13 -21.48 7.72 21.60
C GLU A 13 -21.79 7.77 20.10
N LEU A 14 -20.98 7.14 19.24
CA LEU A 14 -21.25 7.05 17.80
C LEU A 14 -22.56 6.31 17.50
N TRP A 15 -22.88 5.29 18.29
CA TRP A 15 -24.14 4.57 18.16
C TRP A 15 -25.34 5.50 18.38
N GLN A 16 -25.29 6.32 19.45
CA GLN A 16 -26.32 7.32 19.73
C GLN A 16 -26.38 8.40 18.65
N GLN A 17 -25.23 8.91 18.20
CA GLN A 17 -25.14 9.91 17.13
C GLN A 17 -25.72 9.40 15.80
N GLN A 18 -25.64 8.10 15.54
CA GLN A 18 -26.22 7.48 14.35
C GLN A 18 -27.62 6.91 14.57
N SER A 19 -28.24 7.17 15.74
CA SER A 19 -29.55 6.64 16.12
C SER A 19 -29.64 5.11 15.98
N GLY A 20 -28.54 4.41 16.25
CA GLY A 20 -28.42 2.95 16.09
C GLY A 20 -28.43 2.43 14.65
N GLY A 21 -28.39 3.31 13.64
CA GLY A 21 -28.38 2.95 12.23
C GLY A 21 -26.98 2.94 11.60
N CYS A 22 -26.83 2.19 10.51
CA CYS A 22 -25.63 2.24 9.67
C CYS A 22 -25.46 3.63 9.04
N ALA A 23 -24.23 4.19 9.04
CA ALA A 23 -23.99 5.51 8.47
C ALA A 23 -24.26 5.59 6.95
N HIS A 24 -24.19 4.45 6.23
CA HIS A 24 -24.39 4.40 4.78
C HIS A 24 -25.83 4.05 4.39
N CYS A 25 -26.35 2.92 4.89
CA CYS A 25 -27.67 2.41 4.47
C CYS A 25 -28.79 2.65 5.48
N ARG A 26 -28.49 3.25 6.65
CA ARG A 26 -29.44 3.52 7.75
C ARG A 26 -30.12 2.30 8.38
N ALA A 27 -29.87 1.08 7.88
CA ALA A 27 -30.35 -0.14 8.49
C ALA A 27 -29.93 -0.25 9.97
N PRO A 28 -30.80 -0.76 10.85
CA PRO A 28 -30.49 -0.92 12.26
C PRO A 28 -29.27 -1.82 12.44
N LEU A 29 -28.36 -1.38 13.31
CA LEU A 29 -27.15 -2.12 13.61
C LEU A 29 -27.45 -3.13 14.70
N VAL A 30 -27.13 -4.40 14.44
CA VAL A 30 -27.00 -5.45 15.48
C VAL A 30 -25.52 -5.70 15.74
N LEU A 31 -24.77 -5.88 14.65
CA LEU A 31 -23.32 -5.94 14.64
C LEU A 31 -22.78 -4.82 13.75
N ALA A 32 -21.83 -4.05 14.30
CA ALA A 32 -21.27 -2.89 13.63
C ALA A 32 -19.74 -2.84 13.74
N HIS A 33 -19.11 -2.49 12.63
CA HIS A 33 -17.69 -2.16 12.56
C HIS A 33 -17.51 -0.65 12.64
N ALA A 34 -16.58 -0.22 13.49
CA ALA A 34 -16.10 1.15 13.51
C ALA A 34 -15.06 1.33 12.42
N ASP A 35 -15.29 2.28 11.54
CA ASP A 35 -14.46 2.55 10.38
C ASP A 35 -14.29 4.06 10.18
N HIS A 36 -13.22 4.45 9.51
CA HIS A 36 -12.96 5.85 9.21
C HIS A 36 -13.82 6.31 8.02
N LYS A 37 -14.46 7.48 8.07
CA LYS A 37 -15.18 8.08 6.94
C LYS A 37 -14.23 8.29 5.77
N ASN A 38 -13.09 8.92 6.06
CA ASN A 38 -11.97 9.06 5.16
C ASN A 38 -10.82 8.18 5.67
N PRO A 39 -10.31 7.22 4.89
CA PRO A 39 -9.36 6.25 5.41
C PRO A 39 -7.97 6.88 5.65
N LEU A 40 -7.25 6.39 6.66
CA LEU A 40 -5.95 6.95 7.10
C LEU A 40 -4.88 7.06 6.00
N TRP A 41 -4.95 6.21 4.98
CA TRP A 41 -4.01 6.23 3.84
C TRP A 41 -4.34 7.32 2.81
N CYS A 42 -5.54 7.91 2.89
CA CYS A 42 -6.06 8.91 1.95
C CYS A 42 -6.62 10.09 2.75
N THR A 43 -5.78 10.93 3.34
CA THR A 43 -6.15 12.16 4.08
C THR A 43 -7.00 11.98 5.35
N GLY A 44 -7.30 10.75 5.78
CA GLY A 44 -8.04 10.48 7.01
C GLY A 44 -7.24 10.71 8.29
N THR A 45 -7.95 11.08 9.37
CA THR A 45 -7.40 11.23 10.73
C THR A 45 -7.99 10.22 11.72
N ASN A 46 -7.41 10.12 12.92
CA ASN A 46 -7.99 9.33 14.02
C ASN A 46 -8.98 10.14 14.87
N ASP A 47 -9.34 11.35 14.44
CA ASP A 47 -10.20 12.26 15.19
C ASP A 47 -11.62 11.71 15.29
N ALA A 48 -12.30 12.12 16.36
CA ALA A 48 -13.62 11.64 16.73
C ALA A 48 -14.67 11.77 15.61
N ASP A 49 -14.53 12.79 14.76
CA ASP A 49 -15.45 13.11 13.67
C ASP A 49 -15.24 12.27 12.42
N ASN A 50 -14.04 11.68 12.27
CA ASN A 50 -13.72 10.82 11.14
C ASN A 50 -14.16 9.37 11.38
N TRP A 51 -14.81 9.05 12.50
CA TRP A 51 -15.32 7.69 12.75
C TRP A 51 -16.79 7.56 12.36
N GLN A 52 -17.17 6.35 11.95
CA GLN A 52 -18.55 5.96 11.67
C GLN A 52 -18.75 4.46 11.97
N LEU A 53 -19.99 4.09 12.30
CA LEU A 53 -20.41 2.69 12.42
C LEU A 53 -21.09 2.23 11.15
N LEU A 54 -20.60 1.11 10.61
CA LEU A 54 -21.12 0.48 9.41
C LEU A 54 -21.59 -0.93 9.71
N CYS A 55 -22.69 -1.32 9.07
CA CYS A 55 -23.06 -2.73 9.00
C CYS A 55 -22.02 -3.50 8.17
N ILE A 56 -21.95 -4.81 8.39
CA ILE A 56 -20.99 -5.71 7.74
C ILE A 56 -20.97 -5.57 6.21
N PRO A 57 -22.11 -5.56 5.47
CA PRO A 57 -22.07 -5.44 4.01
C PRO A 57 -21.54 -4.08 3.55
N CYS A 58 -21.95 -2.98 4.19
CA CYS A 58 -21.45 -1.64 3.85
C CYS A 58 -19.95 -1.50 4.14
N HIS A 59 -19.49 -2.03 5.28
CA HIS A 59 -18.07 -2.06 5.62
C HIS A 59 -17.26 -2.87 4.61
N GLY A 60 -17.75 -4.05 4.20
CA GLY A 60 -17.10 -4.89 3.19
C GLY A 60 -17.00 -4.21 1.82
N ALA A 61 -18.10 -3.60 1.36
CA ALA A 61 -18.13 -2.83 0.12
C ALA A 61 -17.13 -1.65 0.14
N LYS A 62 -17.11 -0.89 1.24
CA LYS A 62 -16.15 0.21 1.46
C LYS A 62 -14.72 -0.30 1.44
N THR A 63 -14.43 -1.37 2.18
CA THR A 63 -13.09 -2.01 2.24
C THR A 63 -12.61 -2.41 0.84
N LYS A 64 -13.45 -3.08 0.04
CA LYS A 64 -13.11 -3.51 -1.33
C LYS A 64 -12.80 -2.32 -2.23
N ARG A 65 -13.64 -1.28 -2.19
CA ARG A 65 -13.46 -0.05 -2.98
C ARG A 65 -12.15 0.66 -2.61
N GLU A 66 -11.88 0.81 -1.32
CA GLU A 66 -10.67 1.47 -0.84
C GLU A 66 -9.41 0.67 -1.12
N ALA A 67 -9.44 -0.65 -1.03
CA ALA A 67 -8.31 -1.51 -1.39
C ALA A 67 -7.93 -1.34 -2.87
N ALA A 68 -8.92 -1.31 -3.76
CA ALA A 68 -8.71 -1.07 -5.18
C ALA A 68 -8.12 0.33 -5.45
N ALA A 69 -8.66 1.36 -4.79
CA ALA A 69 -8.15 2.74 -4.89
C ALA A 69 -6.71 2.86 -4.38
N ARG A 70 -6.40 2.28 -3.22
CA ARG A 70 -5.06 2.26 -2.63
C ARG A 70 -4.05 1.56 -3.54
N ALA A 71 -4.44 0.42 -4.14
CA ALA A 71 -3.59 -0.29 -5.08
C ALA A 71 -3.31 0.55 -6.34
N LYS A 72 -4.31 1.27 -6.86
CA LYS A 72 -4.13 2.19 -7.99
C LYS A 72 -3.18 3.34 -7.63
N ALA A 73 -3.37 3.98 -6.48
CA ALA A 73 -2.51 5.07 -6.01
C ALA A 73 -1.04 4.63 -5.93
N LYS A 74 -0.76 3.48 -5.31
CA LYS A 74 0.59 2.90 -5.26
C LYS A 74 1.20 2.63 -6.63
N ARG A 75 0.41 2.13 -7.59
CA ARG A 75 0.90 1.90 -8.98
C ARG A 75 1.27 3.20 -9.68
N LEU A 76 0.46 4.25 -9.51
CA LEU A 76 0.73 5.57 -10.10
C LEU A 76 1.95 6.23 -9.47
N GLU A 77 2.07 6.18 -8.15
CA GLU A 77 3.23 6.66 -7.41
C GLU A 77 4.51 5.97 -7.87
N ARG A 78 4.50 4.63 -8.00
CA ARG A 78 5.62 3.86 -8.53
C ARG A 78 6.00 4.32 -9.93
N ARG A 79 5.03 4.43 -10.85
CA ARG A 79 5.26 4.88 -12.23
C ARG A 79 5.87 6.28 -12.26
N ARG A 80 5.37 7.21 -11.44
CA ARG A 80 5.91 8.57 -11.33
C ARG A 80 7.36 8.54 -10.87
N TRP A 81 7.66 7.76 -9.83
CA TRP A 81 9.04 7.61 -9.33
C TRP A 81 9.96 6.97 -10.37
N GLU A 82 9.50 5.96 -11.09
CA GLU A 82 10.24 5.32 -12.19
C GLU A 82 10.53 6.30 -13.33
N ALA A 83 9.58 7.15 -13.71
CA ALA A 83 9.77 8.18 -14.72
C ALA A 83 10.78 9.26 -14.30
N LEU A 84 10.88 9.54 -12.99
CA LEU A 84 11.87 10.49 -12.44
C LEU A 84 13.28 9.87 -12.31
N LYS A 85 13.41 8.55 -12.32
CA LYS A 85 14.73 7.91 -12.26
C LYS A 85 15.48 8.20 -13.56
N LYS A 86 16.70 8.74 -13.43
CA LYS A 86 17.63 8.80 -14.55
C LYS A 86 17.78 7.39 -15.14
N PRO A 87 17.75 7.23 -16.48
CA PRO A 87 17.97 5.94 -17.09
C PRO A 87 19.31 5.39 -16.59
N LYS A 88 19.32 4.12 -16.19
CA LYS A 88 20.59 3.45 -15.88
C LYS A 88 21.42 3.51 -17.16
N GLY A 89 22.59 4.15 -17.06
CA GLY A 89 23.52 4.22 -18.19
C GLY A 89 23.82 2.82 -18.74
N ARG A 90 24.41 2.77 -19.95
CA ARG A 90 24.80 1.49 -20.55
C ARG A 90 25.57 0.65 -19.54
N LYS A 91 25.24 -0.65 -19.46
CA LYS A 91 26.04 -1.59 -18.67
C LYS A 91 27.49 -1.44 -19.09
N MET A 92 28.39 -1.26 -18.13
CA MET A 92 29.84 -1.20 -18.39
C MET A 92 30.23 -2.41 -19.22
N GLN A 93 30.68 -2.18 -20.44
CA GLN A 93 31.20 -3.23 -21.30
C GLN A 93 32.65 -3.43 -20.89
N SER A 94 33.01 -4.61 -20.38
CA SER A 94 34.42 -4.97 -20.28
C SER A 94 34.96 -5.13 -21.70
N ARG A 95 36.27 -4.94 -21.90
CA ARG A 95 36.93 -5.14 -23.19
C ARG A 95 36.98 -6.61 -23.65
N GLY A 96 36.32 -7.53 -22.92
CA GLY A 96 36.53 -8.96 -23.03
C GLY A 96 37.89 -9.38 -22.45
N PHE A 97 38.06 -10.68 -22.19
CA PHE A 97 39.39 -11.23 -21.96
C PHE A 97 40.05 -11.45 -23.33
N ASP A 98 41.37 -11.24 -23.43
CA ASP A 98 42.08 -11.57 -24.66
C ASP A 98 42.04 -13.09 -24.87
N THR A 99 41.17 -13.54 -25.77
CA THR A 99 40.95 -14.96 -26.06
C THR A 99 42.14 -15.62 -26.75
N ARG A 100 43.10 -14.82 -27.21
CA ARG A 100 44.37 -15.30 -27.76
C ARG A 100 45.31 -15.76 -26.67
N LEU A 101 45.11 -15.37 -25.41
CA LEU A 101 45.97 -15.78 -24.30
C LEU A 101 45.28 -16.86 -23.46
N ARG A 102 46.03 -17.91 -23.10
CA ARG A 102 45.58 -18.96 -22.18
C ARG A 102 46.58 -19.14 -21.06
N LYS A 103 46.09 -19.24 -19.82
CA LYS A 103 46.88 -19.60 -18.64
C LYS A 103 46.80 -21.12 -18.38
N ARG A 104 47.95 -21.79 -18.25
CA ARG A 104 48.10 -23.21 -17.90
C ARG A 104 47.95 -23.40 -16.37
N MET A 105 47.78 -24.66 -15.92
CA MET A 105 47.60 -24.96 -14.48
C MET A 105 48.82 -24.62 -13.62
N ASP A 106 50.02 -24.59 -14.21
CA ASP A 106 51.27 -24.14 -13.60
C ASP A 106 51.39 -22.60 -13.53
N GLY A 107 50.41 -21.88 -14.06
CA GLY A 107 50.35 -20.42 -14.07
C GLY A 107 50.99 -19.74 -15.29
N ARG A 108 51.59 -20.49 -16.23
CA ARG A 108 52.20 -19.91 -17.44
C ARG A 108 51.13 -19.40 -18.42
N VAL A 109 51.37 -18.24 -19.04
CA VAL A 109 50.47 -17.66 -20.06
C VAL A 109 51.11 -17.80 -21.45
N GLU A 110 50.36 -18.32 -22.42
CA GLU A 110 50.79 -18.54 -23.81
C GLU A 110 49.72 -18.10 -24.82
N VAL A 111 50.13 -17.93 -26.08
CA VAL A 111 49.19 -17.66 -27.19
C VAL A 111 48.50 -18.97 -27.59
N ARG A 112 47.18 -18.96 -27.73
CA ARG A 112 46.40 -20.06 -28.32
C ARG A 112 46.81 -20.21 -29.79
N GLY A 113 47.35 -21.37 -30.15
CA GLY A 113 47.48 -21.82 -31.54
C GLY A 113 46.14 -22.22 -32.14
#